data_AF-A0A9X1SEB6-F1
#
_entry.id   AF-A0A9X1SEB6-F1
#
_cell.length_a   1.000
_cell.length_b   1.000
_cell.length_c   1.000
_cell.angle_alpha   90.00
_cell.angle_beta   90.00
_cell.angle_gamma   90.00
#
_symmetry.space_group_name_H-M   'P 1'
#
loop_
_entity.id
_entity.type
_entity.pdbx_description
1 polymer ?
#
loop_
_entity_poly.entity_id
_entity_poly.type
_entity_poly.pdbx_seq_one_letter_code
_entity_poly.pdbx_strand_id
1 'polypeptide(L)'
;MDIKRRQLLTAPGEGLLLAKSALDAVERFSDWQTATGLHPSRFVFGELCSVPLPVYTAVAPGRRQFSEVNPEVMWHPLFWLPPTIAGRYNLPTGPNGELEPESNALWSLRVALELTASGLYSQDEGWLDILHTVNIDVDSEADLARIREWQAGGHDDLLDSIDLGPYLHLEENPNWALQSALALEEPATQAQWAIVADSLMEMIWDAREDKTSNLPEYRGDLLLVSELAEVQLTHVPTEGNTAEEFWASITEALRDESYSTKQALTEGPVLMAEEWLRMTRDTFWESVTDLQTLPAAG
;
A
#
# COMPACT_ATOMS: atom_id res chain seq x y z
N MET A 1 29.84 5.09 -9.87
CA MET A 1 28.89 5.92 -9.12
C MET A 1 28.52 5.11 -7.91
N ASP A 2 28.67 5.65 -6.71
CA ASP A 2 28.30 4.91 -5.49
C ASP A 2 26.76 4.88 -5.41
N ILE A 3 26.19 3.73 -5.06
CA ILE A 3 24.74 3.56 -4.97
C ILE A 3 24.36 3.66 -3.50
N LYS A 4 23.64 4.72 -3.12
CA LYS A 4 23.08 4.87 -1.77
C LYS A 4 21.65 4.35 -1.77
N ARG A 5 21.37 3.41 -0.86
CA ARG A 5 20.04 2.83 -0.62
C ARG A 5 19.56 3.23 0.77
N ARG A 6 18.24 3.41 0.91
CA ARG A 6 17.60 3.77 2.17
C ARG A 6 16.37 2.90 2.41
N GLN A 7 16.09 2.64 3.68
CA GLN A 7 14.90 1.92 4.13
C GLN A 7 13.82 2.93 4.52
N LEU A 8 12.61 2.73 4.03
CA LEU A 8 11.42 3.48 4.43
C LEU A 8 10.19 2.58 4.21
N LEU A 9 9.38 2.42 5.26
CA LEU A 9 8.15 1.59 5.34
C LEU A 9 8.30 0.09 5.08
N THR A 10 9.44 -0.35 4.57
CA THR A 10 9.73 -1.73 4.20
C THR A 10 10.95 -2.20 4.96
N ALA A 11 10.98 -3.49 5.28
CA ALA A 11 12.14 -4.16 5.84
C ALA A 11 12.91 -4.92 4.74
N PRO A 12 14.19 -5.28 4.97
CA PRO A 12 14.90 -6.20 4.09
C PRO A 12 14.14 -7.51 3.91
N GLY A 13 13.99 -7.95 2.66
CA GLY A 13 13.22 -9.11 2.28
C GLY A 13 11.74 -8.83 1.99
N GLU A 14 11.29 -7.57 2.00
CA GLU A 14 9.90 -7.21 1.67
C GLU A 14 9.73 -6.76 0.22
N GLY A 15 8.70 -7.26 -0.46
CA GLY A 15 8.32 -6.76 -1.78
C GLY A 15 7.40 -5.53 -1.70
N LEU A 16 7.22 -4.84 -2.82
CA LEU A 16 6.20 -3.78 -2.93
C LEU A 16 4.80 -4.32 -3.24
N LEU A 17 4.68 -5.58 -3.67
CA LEU A 17 3.40 -6.19 -3.99
C LEU A 17 2.79 -6.85 -2.75
N LEU A 18 1.50 -6.60 -2.56
CA LEU A 18 0.67 -7.13 -1.47
C LEU A 18 1.10 -6.63 -0.08
N ALA A 19 0.17 -6.39 0.82
CA ALA A 19 0.49 -6.15 2.23
C ALA A 19 0.74 -7.47 2.94
N LYS A 20 1.68 -7.48 3.89
CA LYS A 20 2.01 -8.67 4.69
C LYS A 20 0.94 -9.03 5.71
N SER A 21 0.34 -8.01 6.30
CA SER A 21 -0.62 -8.14 7.39
C SER A 21 -1.60 -6.97 7.32
N ALA A 22 -2.77 -7.13 7.94
CA ALA A 22 -3.75 -6.07 8.03
C ALA A 22 -3.25 -4.88 8.87
N LEU A 23 -2.40 -5.15 9.85
CA LEU A 23 -1.85 -4.14 10.77
C LEU A 23 -0.73 -3.34 10.11
N ASP A 24 0.21 -4.01 9.44
CA ASP A 24 1.32 -3.38 8.70
C ASP A 24 0.79 -2.36 7.69
N ALA A 25 -0.35 -2.67 7.06
CA ALA A 25 -1.02 -1.78 6.13
C ALA A 25 -1.38 -0.43 6.80
N VAL A 26 -2.00 -0.47 7.98
CA VAL A 26 -2.40 0.73 8.72
C VAL A 26 -1.21 1.47 9.32
N GLU A 27 -0.22 0.75 9.85
CA GLU A 27 1.01 1.34 10.36
C GLU A 27 1.74 2.11 9.25
N ARG A 28 1.90 1.52 8.08
CA ARG A 28 2.57 2.18 6.94
C ARG A 28 1.83 3.40 6.45
N PHE A 29 0.49 3.42 6.50
CA PHE A 29 -0.28 4.63 6.23
C PHE A 29 0.11 5.76 7.19
N SER A 30 0.15 5.48 8.49
CA SER A 30 0.46 6.47 9.53
C SER A 30 1.93 6.93 9.46
N ASP A 31 2.85 5.99 9.27
CA ASP A 31 4.28 6.26 9.14
C ASP A 31 4.58 7.09 7.90
N TRP A 32 3.92 6.82 6.76
CA TRP A 32 4.06 7.64 5.56
C TRP A 32 3.57 9.06 5.78
N GLN A 33 2.39 9.22 6.38
CA GLN A 33 1.86 10.54 6.69
C GLN A 33 2.81 11.32 7.60
N THR A 34 3.37 10.64 8.60
CA THR A 34 4.31 11.23 9.57
C THR A 34 5.63 11.62 8.90
N ALA A 35 6.22 10.71 8.11
CA ALA A 35 7.49 10.92 7.44
C ALA A 35 7.39 12.03 6.37
N THR A 36 6.31 12.05 5.60
CA THR A 36 6.17 12.96 4.44
C THR A 36 5.50 14.28 4.77
N GLY A 37 4.64 14.32 5.81
CA GLY A 37 3.76 15.46 6.07
C GLY A 37 2.61 15.60 5.07
N LEU A 38 2.41 14.65 4.15
CA LEU A 38 1.33 14.71 3.17
C LEU A 38 -0.04 14.53 3.82
N HIS A 39 -1.02 15.31 3.36
CA HIS A 39 -2.41 15.08 3.71
C HIS A 39 -2.90 13.74 3.11
N PRO A 40 -3.76 12.96 3.79
CA PRO A 40 -4.28 11.69 3.26
C PRO A 40 -4.88 11.73 1.86
N SER A 41 -5.44 12.87 1.45
CA SER A 41 -5.96 13.05 0.08
C SER A 41 -4.89 13.23 -1.00
N ARG A 42 -3.60 13.23 -0.63
CA ARG A 42 -2.44 13.44 -1.53
C ARG A 42 -1.67 12.15 -1.78
N PHE A 43 -2.16 11.01 -1.31
CA PHE A 43 -1.61 9.71 -1.64
C PHE A 43 -2.74 8.67 -1.69
N VAL A 44 -2.51 7.60 -2.45
CA VAL A 44 -3.35 6.41 -2.44
C VAL A 44 -2.69 5.39 -1.55
N PHE A 45 -3.49 4.78 -0.70
CA PHE A 45 -3.14 3.56 -0.02
C PHE A 45 -4.02 2.46 -0.60
N GLY A 46 -3.41 1.43 -1.18
CA GLY A 46 -4.11 0.43 -1.99
C GLY A 46 -3.74 -0.97 -1.58
N GLU A 47 -4.70 -1.88 -1.71
CA GLU A 47 -4.59 -3.30 -1.30
C GLU A 47 -3.40 -4.02 -1.96
N LEU A 48 -3.01 -3.63 -3.17
CA LEU A 48 -2.01 -4.35 -3.96
C LEU A 48 -0.59 -3.76 -3.90
N CYS A 49 -0.40 -2.64 -3.19
CA CYS A 49 0.90 -2.03 -3.00
C CYS A 49 1.19 -1.85 -1.52
N SER A 50 2.31 -2.42 -1.07
CA SER A 50 2.76 -2.42 0.31
C SER A 50 3.01 -1.02 0.87
N VAL A 51 3.26 -0.02 0.02
CA VAL A 51 3.57 1.36 0.44
C VAL A 51 2.57 2.36 -0.15
N PRO A 52 2.24 3.45 0.56
CA PRO A 52 1.42 4.52 -0.01
C PRO A 52 2.10 5.19 -1.21
N LEU A 53 1.30 5.53 -2.22
CA LEU A 53 1.77 6.16 -3.45
C LEU A 53 1.28 7.60 -3.54
N PRO A 54 2.17 8.60 -3.62
CA PRO A 54 1.78 10.00 -3.72
C PRO A 54 1.05 10.29 -5.03
N VAL A 55 -0.01 11.09 -4.95
CA VAL A 55 -0.84 11.47 -6.10
C VAL A 55 -0.26 12.71 -6.76
N TYR A 56 0.05 12.59 -8.05
CA TYR A 56 0.47 13.69 -8.89
C TYR A 56 -0.74 14.51 -9.36
N THR A 57 -0.62 15.83 -9.41
CA THR A 57 -1.74 16.74 -9.71
C THR A 57 -1.27 17.86 -10.61
N ALA A 58 -2.18 18.50 -11.35
CA ALA A 58 -1.81 19.71 -12.07
C ALA A 58 -1.38 20.80 -11.07
N VAL A 59 -0.14 21.29 -11.21
CA VAL A 59 0.38 22.42 -10.44
C VAL A 59 0.45 23.68 -11.30
N ALA A 60 0.20 24.83 -10.68
CA ALA A 60 0.34 26.11 -11.37
C ALA A 60 1.80 26.35 -11.78
N PRO A 61 2.06 27.11 -12.87
CA PRO A 61 3.42 27.48 -13.24
C PRO A 61 4.20 28.09 -12.07
N GLY A 62 5.43 27.62 -11.85
CA GLY A 62 6.29 28.06 -10.75
C GLY A 62 6.01 27.41 -9.39
N ARG A 63 5.03 26.48 -9.30
CA ARG A 63 4.83 25.62 -8.12
C ARG A 63 5.43 24.24 -8.36
N ARG A 64 5.93 23.61 -7.30
CA ARG A 64 6.42 22.22 -7.32
C ARG A 64 5.31 21.26 -6.90
N GLN A 65 5.35 20.03 -7.41
CA GLN A 65 4.35 18.98 -7.16
C GLN A 65 4.16 18.66 -5.67
N PHE A 66 5.27 18.69 -4.92
CA PHE A 66 5.37 18.27 -3.53
C PHE A 66 6.04 19.36 -2.68
N SER A 67 5.52 20.59 -2.79
CA SER A 67 6.03 21.75 -2.05
C SER A 67 5.84 21.66 -0.54
N GLU A 68 4.89 20.83 -0.11
CA GLU A 68 4.47 20.60 1.26
C GLU A 68 5.18 19.40 1.93
N VAL A 69 5.89 18.59 1.15
CA VAL A 69 6.55 17.38 1.65
C VAL A 69 7.77 17.75 2.49
N ASN A 70 8.00 17.01 3.58
CA ASN A 70 9.19 17.16 4.39
C ASN A 70 10.46 17.01 3.51
N PRO A 71 11.38 18.00 3.51
CA PRO A 71 12.54 17.99 2.62
C PRO A 71 13.47 16.78 2.86
N GLU A 72 13.47 16.24 4.08
CA GLU A 72 14.27 15.07 4.48
C GLU A 72 13.83 13.77 3.80
N VAL A 73 12.63 13.70 3.24
CA VAL A 73 12.16 12.51 2.49
C VAL A 73 12.18 12.71 0.98
N MET A 74 12.60 13.89 0.50
CA MET A 74 12.70 14.17 -0.94
C MET A 74 13.75 13.33 -1.66
N TRP A 75 14.54 12.51 -0.96
CA TRP A 75 15.37 11.48 -1.59
C TRP A 75 14.56 10.34 -2.22
N HIS A 76 13.31 10.16 -1.79
CA HIS A 76 12.51 8.99 -2.14
C HIS A 76 12.04 9.02 -3.61
N PRO A 77 12.20 7.92 -4.38
CA PRO A 77 11.88 7.90 -5.82
C PRO A 77 10.45 8.29 -6.18
N LEU A 78 9.50 7.98 -5.29
CA LEU A 78 8.07 8.30 -5.48
C LEU A 78 7.77 9.80 -5.66
N PHE A 79 8.67 10.71 -5.28
CA PHE A 79 8.49 12.16 -5.50
C PHE A 79 9.06 12.65 -6.83
N TRP A 80 9.70 11.77 -7.61
CA TRP A 80 10.41 12.09 -8.86
C TRP A 80 9.91 11.27 -10.05
N LEU A 81 8.81 10.53 -9.89
CA LEU A 81 8.23 9.71 -10.95
C LEU A 81 7.89 10.56 -12.18
N PRO A 82 8.24 10.08 -13.39
CA PRO A 82 7.84 10.74 -14.61
C PRO A 82 6.33 10.57 -14.86
N PRO A 83 5.72 11.42 -15.70
CA PRO A 83 4.29 11.39 -15.97
C PRO A 83 3.75 10.03 -16.48
N THR A 84 4.58 9.25 -17.17
CA THR A 84 4.23 7.92 -17.68
C THR A 84 3.95 6.90 -16.56
N ILE A 85 4.61 7.06 -15.41
CA ILE A 85 4.41 6.18 -14.25
C ILE A 85 3.40 6.81 -13.29
N ALA A 86 3.59 8.08 -12.97
CA ALA A 86 2.76 8.83 -12.02
C ALA A 86 1.30 9.02 -12.48
N GLY A 87 1.09 9.14 -13.80
CA GLY A 87 -0.23 9.30 -14.38
C GLY A 87 -1.01 7.99 -14.43
N ARG A 88 -2.34 8.11 -14.58
CA ARG A 88 -3.25 6.98 -14.84
C ARG A 88 -3.51 6.86 -16.32
N TYR A 89 -3.53 5.63 -16.83
CA TYR A 89 -4.04 5.35 -18.16
C TYR A 89 -5.57 5.45 -18.18
N ASN A 90 -6.14 5.80 -19.33
CA ASN A 90 -7.56 5.66 -19.57
C ASN A 90 -7.77 4.34 -20.34
N LEU A 91 -8.51 3.42 -19.74
CA LEU A 91 -8.71 2.07 -20.25
C LEU A 91 -10.15 1.91 -20.76
N PRO A 92 -10.38 1.13 -21.82
CA PRO A 92 -11.72 0.83 -22.29
C PRO A 92 -12.46 -0.06 -21.29
N THR A 93 -13.61 0.39 -20.82
CA THR A 93 -14.52 -0.34 -19.93
C THR A 93 -15.89 -0.55 -20.60
N GLY A 94 -16.53 -1.67 -20.24
CA GLY A 94 -17.85 -2.04 -20.72
C GLY A 94 -17.95 -2.40 -22.22
N PRO A 95 -19.14 -2.82 -22.68
CA PRO A 95 -19.37 -3.26 -24.06
C PRO A 95 -19.28 -2.15 -25.11
N ASN A 96 -19.37 -0.88 -24.68
CA ASN A 96 -19.30 0.29 -25.57
C ASN A 96 -17.89 0.88 -25.71
N GLY A 97 -16.91 0.37 -24.94
CA GLY A 97 -15.53 0.86 -24.95
C GLY A 97 -15.41 2.29 -24.41
N GLU A 98 -16.20 2.64 -23.40
CA GLU A 98 -16.06 3.92 -22.69
C GLU A 98 -14.69 3.97 -22.01
N LEU A 99 -14.03 5.13 -21.98
CA LEU A 99 -12.69 5.24 -21.41
C LEU A 99 -12.80 5.72 -19.96
N GLU A 100 -12.33 4.90 -19.03
CA GLU A 100 -12.25 5.24 -17.61
C GLU A 100 -10.80 5.21 -17.12
N PRO A 101 -10.41 6.09 -16.17
CA PRO A 101 -9.10 6.03 -15.55
C PRO A 101 -8.86 4.68 -14.87
N GLU A 102 -7.61 4.21 -14.88
CA GLU A 102 -7.18 3.05 -14.08
C GLU A 102 -7.71 3.11 -12.64
N SER A 103 -8.13 1.96 -12.11
CA SER A 103 -8.49 1.79 -10.71
C SER A 103 -7.28 2.10 -9.80
N ASN A 104 -7.51 2.38 -8.51
CA ASN A 104 -6.42 2.52 -7.53
C ASN A 104 -5.58 1.25 -7.43
N ALA A 105 -6.22 0.08 -7.47
CA ALA A 105 -5.54 -1.21 -7.39
C ALA A 105 -4.61 -1.42 -8.59
N LEU A 106 -5.13 -1.28 -9.82
CA LEU A 106 -4.37 -1.46 -11.05
C LEU A 106 -3.21 -0.46 -11.17
N TRP A 107 -3.48 0.82 -10.87
CA TRP A 107 -2.44 1.85 -10.88
C TRP A 107 -1.31 1.54 -9.90
N SER A 108 -1.67 1.17 -8.66
CA SER A 108 -0.67 0.90 -7.61
C SER A 108 0.17 -0.33 -7.94
N LEU A 109 -0.46 -1.38 -8.47
CA LEU A 109 0.20 -2.58 -8.94
C LEU A 109 1.19 -2.27 -10.07
N ARG A 110 0.78 -1.49 -11.07
CA ARG A 110 1.65 -1.07 -12.18
C ARG A 110 2.86 -0.28 -11.68
N VAL A 111 2.65 0.68 -10.78
CA VAL A 111 3.75 1.48 -10.20
C VAL A 111 4.72 0.58 -9.43
N ALA A 112 4.23 -0.33 -8.59
CA ALA A 112 5.08 -1.25 -7.83
C ALA A 112 5.92 -2.17 -8.73
N LEU A 113 5.34 -2.67 -9.83
CA LEU A 113 6.06 -3.46 -10.84
C LEU A 113 7.19 -2.65 -11.50
N GLU A 114 6.91 -1.43 -11.93
CA GLU A 114 7.92 -0.55 -12.56
C GLU A 114 9.07 -0.22 -11.60
N LEU A 115 8.76 0.11 -10.36
CA LEU A 115 9.77 0.45 -9.35
C LEU A 115 10.66 -0.74 -8.99
N THR A 116 10.08 -1.94 -8.98
CA THR A 116 10.83 -3.18 -8.71
C THR A 116 11.71 -3.55 -9.90
N ALA A 117 11.17 -3.56 -11.12
CA ALA A 117 11.90 -3.96 -12.33
C ALA A 117 13.01 -2.96 -12.71
N SER A 118 12.80 -1.66 -12.47
CA SER A 118 13.82 -0.62 -12.69
C SER A 118 14.95 -0.63 -11.65
N GLY A 119 14.80 -1.39 -10.57
CA GLY A 119 15.71 -1.37 -9.43
C GLY A 119 15.67 -0.08 -8.61
N LEU A 120 14.69 0.80 -8.84
CA LEU A 120 14.42 1.96 -7.96
C LEU A 120 14.00 1.50 -6.57
N TYR A 121 13.37 0.33 -6.49
CA TYR A 121 13.20 -0.45 -5.27
C TYR A 121 13.93 -1.79 -5.40
N SER A 122 14.58 -2.21 -4.31
CA SER A 122 15.17 -3.53 -4.15
C SER A 122 14.58 -4.17 -2.89
N GLN A 123 14.13 -5.41 -2.98
CA GLN A 123 13.59 -6.15 -1.84
C GLN A 123 14.63 -6.32 -0.71
N ASP A 124 15.90 -6.48 -1.06
CA ASP A 124 16.97 -6.70 -0.07
C ASP A 124 17.56 -5.38 0.46
N GLU A 125 17.70 -4.39 -0.42
CA GLU A 125 18.45 -3.16 -0.11
C GLU A 125 17.55 -1.94 0.13
N GLY A 126 16.28 -1.99 -0.26
CA GLY A 126 15.31 -0.91 -0.18
C GLY A 126 15.38 0.07 -1.35
N TRP A 127 15.04 1.32 -1.08
CA TRP A 127 14.86 2.37 -2.07
C TRP A 127 16.18 2.98 -2.52
N LEU A 128 16.31 3.28 -3.80
CA LEU A 128 17.40 4.11 -4.32
C LEU A 128 17.25 5.54 -3.80
N ASP A 129 18.32 6.12 -3.24
CA ASP A 129 18.38 7.54 -2.90
C ASP A 129 18.61 8.35 -4.18
N ILE A 130 17.55 8.95 -4.73
CA ILE A 130 17.62 9.67 -6.01
C ILE A 130 18.46 10.93 -5.89
N LEU A 131 18.41 11.61 -4.75
CA LEU A 131 19.18 12.83 -4.52
C LEU A 131 20.69 12.53 -4.47
N HIS A 132 21.07 11.38 -3.95
CA HIS A 132 22.46 10.93 -3.99
C HIS A 132 22.99 10.78 -5.43
N THR A 133 22.14 10.43 -6.40
CA THR A 133 22.54 10.33 -7.82
C THR A 133 22.96 11.67 -8.43
N VAL A 134 22.57 12.79 -7.84
CA VAL A 134 22.99 14.14 -8.24
C VAL A 134 23.88 14.80 -7.18
N ASN A 135 24.42 14.03 -6.24
CA ASN A 135 25.28 14.48 -5.12
C ASN A 135 24.61 15.49 -4.18
N ILE A 136 23.31 15.31 -3.89
CA ILE A 136 22.59 16.04 -2.85
C ILE A 136 22.36 15.09 -1.67
N ASP A 137 22.70 15.50 -0.46
CA ASP A 137 22.55 14.68 0.75
C ASP A 137 21.57 15.30 1.74
N VAL A 138 20.45 14.64 2.00
CA VAL A 138 19.44 15.12 2.96
C VAL A 138 19.95 15.19 4.40
N ASP A 139 21.08 14.56 4.70
CA ASP A 139 21.72 14.62 6.02
C ASP A 139 22.57 15.90 6.19
N SER A 140 22.71 16.72 5.13
CA SER A 140 23.42 18.01 5.11
C SER A 140 22.45 19.18 5.28
N GLU A 141 22.67 20.03 6.29
CA GLU A 141 21.83 21.23 6.52
C GLU A 141 21.81 22.18 5.31
N ALA A 142 22.92 22.28 4.57
CA ALA A 142 23.03 23.12 3.39
C ALA A 142 22.17 22.59 2.23
N ASP A 143 22.17 21.27 2.02
CA ASP A 143 21.36 20.63 0.98
C ASP A 143 19.88 20.62 1.36
N LEU A 144 19.55 20.46 2.65
CA LEU A 144 18.17 20.65 3.12
C LEU A 144 17.67 22.08 2.88
N ALA A 145 18.49 23.10 3.08
CA ALA A 145 18.13 24.49 2.77
C ALA A 145 17.87 24.67 1.27
N ARG A 146 18.73 24.08 0.43
CA ARG A 146 18.61 24.07 -1.03
C ARG A 146 17.32 23.39 -1.51
N ILE A 147 16.98 22.22 -0.95
CA ILE A 147 15.72 21.51 -1.27
C ILE A 147 14.51 22.35 -0.88
N ARG A 148 14.51 22.99 0.30
CA ARG A 148 13.42 23.89 0.73
C ARG A 148 13.23 25.08 -0.21
N GLU A 149 14.33 25.69 -0.66
CA GLU A 149 14.28 26.78 -1.63
C GLU A 149 13.68 26.32 -2.97
N TRP A 150 14.11 25.16 -3.47
CA TRP A 150 13.55 24.55 -4.68
C TRP A 150 12.06 24.22 -4.54
N GLN A 151 11.65 23.62 -3.41
CA GLN A 151 10.24 23.32 -3.09
C GLN A 151 9.37 24.60 -3.05
N ALA A 152 9.94 25.72 -2.61
CA ALA A 152 9.29 27.03 -2.61
C ALA A 152 9.18 27.67 -4.02
N GLY A 153 9.67 26.99 -5.06
CA GLY A 153 9.65 27.45 -6.45
C GLY A 153 10.99 28.01 -6.94
N GLY A 154 12.05 27.92 -6.13
CA GLY A 154 13.41 28.24 -6.53
C GLY A 154 13.89 27.35 -7.67
N HIS A 155 14.82 27.88 -8.46
CA HIS A 155 15.50 27.11 -9.50
C HIS A 155 16.72 26.40 -8.90
N ASP A 156 16.94 25.16 -9.31
CA ASP A 156 18.10 24.40 -8.91
C ASP A 156 18.54 23.44 -10.02
N ASP A 157 19.70 23.70 -10.62
CA ASP A 157 20.17 22.94 -11.78
C ASP A 157 20.26 21.43 -11.53
N LEU A 158 20.61 20.99 -10.31
CA LEU A 158 20.75 19.56 -10.03
C LEU A 158 19.39 18.92 -9.77
N LEU A 159 18.54 19.52 -8.94
CA LEU A 159 17.19 19.00 -8.67
C LEU A 159 16.32 19.03 -9.94
N ASP A 160 16.40 20.10 -10.73
CA ASP A 160 15.67 20.22 -12.00
C ASP A 160 16.22 19.26 -13.09
N SER A 161 17.41 18.69 -12.91
CA SER A 161 18.01 17.70 -13.83
C SER A 161 17.65 16.24 -13.51
N ILE A 162 17.00 15.98 -12.37
CA ILE A 162 16.64 14.61 -11.99
C ILE A 162 15.61 14.07 -13.00
N ASP A 163 16.02 13.03 -13.71
CA ASP A 163 15.19 12.29 -14.65
C ASP A 163 15.33 10.79 -14.35
N LEU A 164 14.21 10.15 -14.01
CA LEU A 164 14.14 8.72 -13.76
C LEU A 164 13.93 7.91 -15.05
N GLY A 165 13.67 8.54 -16.19
CA GLY A 165 13.48 7.90 -17.49
C GLY A 165 14.53 6.81 -17.79
N PRO A 166 15.83 7.08 -17.61
CA PRO A 166 16.91 6.10 -17.82
C PRO A 166 16.78 4.80 -17.01
N TYR A 167 16.17 4.83 -15.83
CA TYR A 167 15.95 3.63 -15.00
C TYR A 167 14.74 2.83 -15.46
N LEU A 168 13.78 3.49 -16.12
CA LEU A 168 12.49 2.93 -16.53
C LEU A 168 12.50 2.40 -17.97
N HIS A 169 13.63 2.55 -18.70
CA HIS A 169 13.78 2.10 -20.08
C HIS A 169 13.95 0.58 -20.18
N LEU A 170 12.84 -0.14 -20.04
CA LEU A 170 12.70 -1.49 -20.58
C LEU A 170 12.42 -1.34 -22.08
N GLU A 171 13.48 -1.06 -22.86
CA GLU A 171 13.46 -0.66 -24.28
C GLU A 171 12.67 -1.60 -25.22
N GLU A 172 12.26 -2.79 -24.75
CA GLU A 172 11.57 -3.80 -25.55
C GLU A 172 10.03 -3.72 -25.49
N ASN A 173 9.43 -3.16 -24.43
CA ASN A 173 7.96 -3.01 -24.33
C ASN A 173 7.55 -1.88 -23.35
N PRO A 174 7.16 -0.69 -23.83
CA PRO A 174 6.81 0.45 -22.96
C PRO A 174 5.51 0.25 -22.15
N ASN A 175 4.72 -0.79 -22.43
CA ASN A 175 3.46 -1.08 -21.72
C ASN A 175 3.53 -2.40 -20.94
N TRP A 176 4.73 -2.97 -20.74
CA TRP A 176 4.90 -4.27 -20.10
C TRP A 176 4.26 -4.30 -18.70
N ALA A 177 4.44 -3.24 -17.90
CA ALA A 177 3.94 -3.19 -16.54
C ALA A 177 2.42 -3.08 -16.51
N LEU A 178 1.82 -2.32 -17.43
CA LEU A 178 0.37 -2.27 -17.56
C LEU A 178 -0.21 -3.62 -17.95
N GLN A 179 0.39 -4.31 -18.94
CA GLN A 179 -0.03 -5.64 -19.35
C GLN A 179 0.10 -6.66 -18.21
N SER A 180 1.20 -6.58 -17.46
CA SER A 180 1.45 -7.44 -16.30
C SER A 180 0.46 -7.13 -15.18
N ALA A 181 0.21 -5.85 -14.88
CA ALA A 181 -0.75 -5.44 -13.87
C ALA A 181 -2.18 -5.87 -14.22
N LEU A 182 -2.60 -5.76 -15.49
CA LEU A 182 -3.91 -6.25 -15.94
C LEU A 182 -4.05 -7.77 -15.79
N ALA A 183 -2.97 -8.52 -16.04
CA ALA A 183 -2.98 -9.97 -15.86
C ALA A 183 -2.95 -10.38 -14.37
N LEU A 184 -2.39 -9.53 -13.51
CA LEU A 184 -2.18 -9.81 -12.09
C LEU A 184 -3.26 -9.22 -11.18
N GLU A 185 -4.04 -8.22 -11.59
CA GLU A 185 -4.95 -7.48 -10.71
C GLU A 185 -5.92 -8.42 -9.97
N GLU A 186 -6.62 -9.30 -10.69
CA GLU A 186 -7.54 -10.25 -10.10
C GLU A 186 -6.86 -11.27 -9.16
N PRO A 187 -5.84 -12.05 -9.59
CA PRO A 187 -5.19 -13.00 -8.68
C PRO A 187 -4.48 -12.32 -7.51
N ALA A 188 -3.91 -11.13 -7.69
CA ALA A 188 -3.30 -10.34 -6.61
C ALA A 188 -4.35 -9.87 -5.59
N THR A 189 -5.52 -9.45 -6.05
CA THR A 189 -6.64 -9.07 -5.17
C THR A 189 -7.12 -10.24 -4.34
N GLN A 190 -7.31 -11.41 -4.97
CA GLN A 190 -7.70 -12.63 -4.26
C GLN A 190 -6.64 -13.06 -3.24
N ALA A 191 -5.36 -13.03 -3.63
CA ALA A 191 -4.27 -13.34 -2.72
C ALA A 191 -4.22 -12.37 -1.53
N GLN A 192 -4.43 -11.07 -1.77
CA GLN A 192 -4.49 -10.06 -0.70
C GLN A 192 -5.61 -10.37 0.29
N TRP A 193 -6.81 -10.72 -0.17
CA TRP A 193 -7.92 -11.10 0.71
C TRP A 193 -7.55 -12.30 1.59
N ALA A 194 -6.88 -13.30 1.02
CA ALA A 194 -6.47 -14.48 1.77
C ALA A 194 -5.42 -14.14 2.85
N ILE A 195 -4.43 -13.33 2.51
CA ILE A 195 -3.36 -12.88 3.43
C ILE A 195 -3.95 -12.05 4.57
N VAL A 196 -4.80 -11.08 4.25
CA VAL A 196 -5.47 -10.24 5.27
C VAL A 196 -6.36 -11.08 6.16
N ALA A 197 -7.12 -12.02 5.59
CA ALA A 197 -7.99 -12.89 6.38
C ALA A 197 -7.19 -13.76 7.36
N ASP A 198 -6.04 -14.31 6.93
CA ASP A 198 -5.15 -15.09 7.80
C ASP A 198 -4.54 -14.23 8.91
N SER A 199 -4.03 -13.04 8.57
CA SER A 199 -3.50 -12.07 9.55
C SER A 199 -4.55 -11.65 10.60
N LEU A 200 -5.80 -11.42 10.18
CA LEU A 200 -6.87 -11.06 11.12
C LEU A 200 -7.26 -12.24 12.02
N MET A 201 -7.18 -13.49 11.53
CA MET A 201 -7.37 -14.66 12.38
C MET A 201 -6.26 -14.80 13.42
N GLU A 202 -5.01 -14.52 13.06
CA GLU A 202 -3.90 -14.48 14.01
C GLU A 202 -4.16 -13.43 15.11
N MET A 203 -4.65 -12.24 14.75
CA MET A 203 -5.02 -11.22 15.74
C MET A 203 -6.13 -11.68 16.69
N ILE A 204 -7.17 -12.37 16.19
CA ILE A 204 -8.22 -12.94 17.05
C ILE A 204 -7.65 -14.01 17.98
N TRP A 205 -6.76 -14.86 17.46
CA TRP A 205 -6.10 -15.90 18.23
C TRP A 205 -5.29 -15.28 19.37
N ASP A 206 -4.44 -14.31 19.06
CA ASP A 206 -3.58 -13.63 20.03
C ASP A 206 -4.41 -12.97 21.14
N ALA A 207 -5.47 -12.26 20.78
CA ALA A 207 -6.39 -11.64 21.74
C ALA A 207 -7.04 -12.68 22.67
N ARG A 208 -7.35 -13.88 22.14
CA ARG A 208 -7.95 -14.99 22.89
C ARG A 208 -6.94 -15.66 23.84
N GLU A 209 -5.70 -15.82 23.40
CA GLU A 209 -4.64 -16.46 24.18
C GLU A 209 -4.02 -15.54 25.24
N ASP A 210 -4.20 -14.22 25.12
CA ASP A 210 -3.81 -13.29 26.15
C ASP A 210 -4.63 -13.48 27.44
N LYS A 211 -4.01 -14.18 28.39
CA LYS A 211 -4.55 -14.42 29.75
C LYS A 211 -4.50 -13.19 30.63
N THR A 212 -3.79 -12.14 30.23
CA THR A 212 -3.61 -10.92 31.01
C THR A 212 -4.65 -9.85 30.68
N SER A 213 -5.21 -9.87 29.47
CA SER A 213 -6.24 -8.90 29.07
C SER A 213 -7.53 -9.05 29.87
N ASN A 214 -8.15 -7.92 30.19
CA ASN A 214 -9.51 -7.87 30.74
C ASN A 214 -10.57 -7.86 29.61
N LEU A 215 -11.86 -7.83 29.96
CA LEU A 215 -12.94 -7.83 28.96
C LEU A 215 -12.94 -6.58 28.06
N PRO A 216 -12.82 -5.35 28.59
CA PRO A 216 -12.67 -4.15 27.75
C PRO A 216 -11.51 -4.22 26.76
N GLU A 217 -10.33 -4.67 27.18
CA GLU A 217 -9.16 -4.84 26.31
C GLU A 217 -9.41 -5.86 25.21
N TYR A 218 -9.86 -7.07 25.57
CA TYR A 218 -10.22 -8.11 24.60
C TYR A 218 -11.26 -7.64 23.58
N ARG A 219 -12.27 -6.88 24.03
CA ARG A 219 -13.28 -6.29 23.14
C ARG A 219 -12.66 -5.22 22.22
N GLY A 220 -11.73 -4.42 22.73
CA GLY A 220 -10.99 -3.42 21.94
C GLY A 220 -10.19 -4.07 20.80
N ASP A 221 -9.46 -5.15 21.10
CA ASP A 221 -8.69 -5.88 20.09
C ASP A 221 -9.60 -6.48 19.00
N LEU A 222 -10.74 -7.05 19.39
CA LEU A 222 -11.73 -7.58 18.45
C LEU A 222 -12.40 -6.50 17.60
N LEU A 223 -12.65 -5.32 18.16
CA LEU A 223 -13.17 -4.17 17.41
C LEU A 223 -12.15 -3.68 16.38
N LEU A 224 -10.86 -3.66 16.73
CA LEU A 224 -9.81 -3.35 15.76
C LEU A 224 -9.82 -4.36 14.61
N VAL A 225 -9.94 -5.66 14.90
CA VAL A 225 -10.07 -6.70 13.86
C VAL A 225 -11.27 -6.45 12.95
N SER A 226 -12.45 -6.16 13.50
CA SER A 226 -13.65 -5.95 12.68
C SER A 226 -13.56 -4.67 11.84
N GLU A 227 -13.00 -3.59 12.39
CA GLU A 227 -12.76 -2.33 11.66
C GLU A 227 -11.74 -2.50 10.53
N LEU A 228 -10.66 -3.27 10.75
CA LEU A 228 -9.70 -3.59 9.69
C LEU A 228 -10.34 -4.45 8.59
N ALA A 229 -11.14 -5.44 8.97
CA ALA A 229 -11.84 -6.30 8.01
C ALA A 229 -12.86 -5.52 7.17
N GLU A 230 -13.61 -4.61 7.78
CA GLU A 230 -14.57 -3.74 7.10
C GLU A 230 -13.92 -2.90 6.00
N VAL A 231 -12.66 -2.47 6.21
CA VAL A 231 -11.90 -1.66 5.24
C VAL A 231 -11.19 -2.51 4.19
N GLN A 232 -10.58 -3.63 4.58
CA GLN A 232 -9.67 -4.38 3.70
C GLN A 232 -10.32 -5.57 2.98
N LEU A 233 -11.48 -6.02 3.46
CA LEU A 233 -12.20 -7.18 2.91
C LEU A 233 -13.59 -6.81 2.36
N THR A 234 -13.86 -5.51 2.18
CA THR A 234 -15.16 -4.99 1.69
C THR A 234 -15.58 -5.59 0.35
N HIS A 235 -14.61 -5.93 -0.51
CA HIS A 235 -14.83 -6.41 -1.86
C HIS A 235 -14.80 -7.93 -2.01
N VAL A 236 -14.63 -8.67 -0.91
CA VAL A 236 -14.70 -10.14 -0.93
C VAL A 236 -16.11 -10.58 -1.35
N PRO A 237 -16.25 -11.42 -2.40
CA PRO A 237 -17.55 -11.95 -2.81
C PRO A 237 -18.15 -12.86 -1.73
N THR A 238 -19.44 -12.69 -1.45
CA THR A 238 -20.17 -13.46 -0.44
C THR A 238 -21.50 -14.01 -0.98
N GLU A 239 -21.95 -15.15 -0.45
CA GLU A 239 -23.30 -15.65 -0.68
C GLU A 239 -24.26 -15.04 0.37
N GLY A 240 -24.96 -13.96 0.01
CA GLY A 240 -25.95 -13.32 0.88
C GLY A 240 -25.65 -11.85 1.16
N ASN A 241 -25.47 -11.51 2.43
CA ASN A 241 -25.09 -10.15 2.84
C ASN A 241 -23.72 -9.79 2.26
N THR A 242 -23.51 -8.53 1.90
CA THR A 242 -22.19 -8.07 1.46
C THR A 242 -21.17 -8.22 2.59
N ALA A 243 -19.88 -8.28 2.26
CA ALA A 243 -18.83 -8.30 3.28
C ALA A 243 -18.91 -7.08 4.21
N GLU A 244 -19.23 -5.91 3.66
CA GLU A 244 -19.49 -4.67 4.41
C GLU A 244 -20.62 -4.86 5.45
N GLU A 245 -21.79 -5.35 5.02
CA GLU A 245 -22.93 -5.59 5.90
C GLU A 245 -22.61 -6.62 7.00
N PHE A 246 -21.86 -7.68 6.64
CA PHE A 246 -21.42 -8.69 7.59
C PHE A 246 -20.52 -8.08 8.67
N TRP A 247 -19.44 -7.40 8.29
CA TRP A 247 -18.48 -6.84 9.24
C TRP A 247 -19.07 -5.70 10.08
N ALA A 248 -19.96 -4.88 9.50
CA ALA A 248 -20.72 -3.89 10.26
C ALA A 248 -21.55 -4.56 11.38
N SER A 249 -22.20 -5.70 11.08
CA SER A 249 -22.97 -6.44 12.09
C SER A 249 -22.10 -7.04 13.19
N ILE A 250 -20.88 -7.50 12.85
CA ILE A 250 -19.89 -7.97 13.83
C ILE A 250 -19.46 -6.80 14.73
N THR A 251 -19.13 -5.64 14.16
CA THR A 251 -18.77 -4.43 14.91
C THR A 251 -19.90 -4.02 15.88
N GLU A 252 -21.15 -4.04 15.44
CA GLU A 252 -22.31 -3.76 16.30
C GLU A 252 -22.44 -4.78 17.45
N ALA A 253 -22.34 -6.07 17.15
CA ALA A 253 -22.38 -7.13 18.17
C ALA A 253 -21.23 -7.01 19.17
N LEU A 254 -20.04 -6.65 18.72
CA LEU A 254 -18.87 -6.35 19.57
C LEU A 254 -19.04 -5.07 20.39
N ARG A 255 -20.03 -4.22 20.12
CA ARG A 255 -20.38 -3.05 20.95
C ARG A 255 -21.55 -3.33 21.89
N ASP A 256 -22.28 -4.44 21.69
CA ASP A 256 -23.41 -4.81 22.53
C ASP A 256 -22.94 -5.26 23.94
N GLU A 257 -23.47 -4.58 24.95
CA GLU A 257 -23.22 -4.84 26.38
C GLU A 257 -23.84 -6.18 26.85
N SER A 258 -24.75 -6.77 26.07
CA SER A 258 -25.32 -8.09 26.35
C SER A 258 -24.25 -9.19 26.42
N TYR A 259 -23.17 -9.05 25.65
CA TYR A 259 -21.98 -9.92 25.70
C TYR A 259 -21.06 -9.60 26.89
N SER A 260 -21.56 -9.81 28.10
CA SER A 260 -20.91 -9.41 29.37
C SER A 260 -19.69 -10.22 29.80
N THR A 261 -19.23 -11.21 29.01
CA THR A 261 -18.07 -12.05 29.33
C THR A 261 -17.22 -12.32 28.09
N LYS A 262 -15.93 -12.64 28.29
CA LYS A 262 -15.05 -13.07 27.18
C LYS A 262 -15.62 -14.28 26.46
N GLN A 263 -16.10 -15.27 27.21
CA GLN A 263 -16.71 -16.48 26.67
C GLN A 263 -17.92 -16.17 25.79
N ALA A 264 -18.82 -15.27 26.21
CA ALA A 264 -19.98 -14.89 25.42
C ALA A 264 -19.60 -14.22 24.09
N LEU A 265 -18.56 -13.36 24.08
CA LEU A 265 -18.01 -12.80 22.83
C LEU A 265 -17.41 -13.89 21.95
N THR A 266 -16.59 -14.76 22.54
CA THR A 266 -15.90 -15.87 21.85
C THR A 266 -16.88 -16.82 21.17
N GLU A 267 -17.95 -17.23 21.86
CA GLU A 267 -18.96 -18.16 21.34
C GLU A 267 -20.01 -17.48 20.44
N GLY A 268 -20.03 -16.15 20.38
CA GLY A 268 -20.96 -15.35 19.59
C GLY A 268 -20.28 -14.69 18.38
N PRO A 269 -20.14 -13.35 18.36
CA PRO A 269 -19.65 -12.61 17.19
C PRO A 269 -18.23 -13.02 16.75
N VAL A 270 -17.36 -13.42 17.69
CA VAL A 270 -15.99 -13.82 17.35
C VAL A 270 -15.96 -15.12 16.58
N LEU A 271 -16.77 -16.12 16.95
CA LEU A 271 -16.86 -17.39 16.22
C LEU A 271 -17.33 -17.15 14.78
N MET A 272 -18.34 -16.28 14.59
CA MET A 272 -18.83 -15.92 13.26
C MET A 272 -17.75 -15.24 12.43
N ALA A 273 -17.00 -14.30 13.01
CA ALA A 273 -15.87 -13.64 12.35
C ALA A 273 -14.77 -14.64 11.95
N GLU A 274 -14.39 -15.55 12.86
CA GLU A 274 -13.38 -16.59 12.57
C GLU A 274 -13.81 -17.55 11.46
N GLU A 275 -15.07 -17.97 11.43
CA GLU A 275 -15.60 -18.83 10.38
C GLU A 275 -15.56 -18.13 9.02
N TRP A 276 -15.96 -16.86 8.98
CA TRP A 276 -15.91 -16.05 7.76
C TRP A 276 -14.48 -15.84 7.26
N LEU A 277 -13.55 -15.43 8.14
CA LEU A 277 -12.14 -15.23 7.79
C LEU A 277 -11.49 -16.52 7.30
N ARG A 278 -11.77 -17.65 7.96
CA ARG A 278 -11.27 -18.96 7.55
C ARG A 278 -11.77 -19.34 6.16
N MET A 279 -13.06 -19.15 5.89
CA MET A 279 -13.65 -19.41 4.58
C MET A 279 -13.00 -18.54 3.50
N THR A 280 -12.83 -17.24 3.75
CA THR A 280 -12.16 -16.31 2.82
C THR A 280 -10.72 -16.74 2.55
N ARG A 281 -9.94 -17.01 3.60
CA ARG A 281 -8.57 -17.52 3.47
C ARG A 281 -8.53 -18.78 2.62
N ASP A 282 -9.27 -19.81 3.02
CA ASP A 282 -9.21 -21.13 2.39
C ASP A 282 -9.70 -21.09 0.93
N THR A 283 -10.64 -20.20 0.59
CA THR A 283 -11.15 -20.01 -0.77
C THR A 283 -10.11 -19.39 -1.71
N PHE A 284 -9.32 -18.42 -1.22
CA PHE A 284 -8.42 -17.64 -2.07
C PHE A 284 -6.93 -17.95 -1.87
N TRP A 285 -6.58 -18.91 -1.00
CA TRP A 285 -5.18 -19.27 -0.72
C TRP A 285 -4.44 -19.86 -1.94
N GLU A 286 -5.17 -20.45 -2.89
CA GLU A 286 -4.58 -20.92 -4.14
C GLU A 286 -3.91 -19.77 -4.90
N SER A 287 -4.53 -18.58 -4.94
CA SER A 287 -3.96 -17.38 -5.57
C SER A 287 -2.68 -16.92 -4.88
N VAL A 288 -2.55 -17.09 -3.56
CA VAL A 288 -1.28 -16.84 -2.83
C VAL A 288 -0.20 -17.80 -3.31
N THR A 289 -0.55 -19.08 -3.42
CA THR A 289 0.38 -20.14 -3.86
C THR A 289 0.84 -19.88 -5.29
N ASP A 290 -0.08 -19.55 -6.19
CA ASP A 290 0.22 -19.27 -7.59
C ASP A 290 1.19 -18.09 -7.72
N LEU A 291 0.95 -16.98 -7.02
CA LEU A 291 1.84 -15.82 -7.05
C LEU A 291 3.24 -16.11 -6.50
N GLN A 292 3.37 -16.97 -5.49
CA GLN A 292 4.68 -17.39 -4.98
C GLN A 292 5.45 -18.29 -5.95
N THR A 293 4.74 -18.99 -6.85
CA THR A 293 5.35 -19.85 -7.86
C THR A 293 5.64 -19.14 -9.18
N LEU A 294 5.17 -17.91 -9.35
CA LEU A 294 5.55 -17.10 -10.51
C LEU A 294 7.08 -16.91 -10.50
N PRO A 295 7.76 -17.19 -11.62
CA PRO A 295 9.17 -16.87 -11.72
C PRO A 295 9.33 -15.38 -11.47
N ALA A 296 10.22 -15.02 -10.53
CA ALA A 296 10.57 -13.62 -10.29
C ALA A 296 10.86 -12.99 -11.65
N ALA A 297 10.05 -11.99 -12.03
CA ALA A 297 10.24 -11.28 -13.28
C ALA A 297 11.65 -10.69 -13.24
N GLY A 298 12.56 -11.31 -13.99
CA GLY A 298 13.96 -10.92 -14.12
C GLY A 298 14.15 -9.89 -15.20
#